data_AF-A0A6C0L9L1-F1
#
_entry.id   AF-A0A6C0L9L1-F1
#
_cell.length_a   1.000
_cell.length_b   1.000
_cell.length_c   1.000
_cell.angle_alpha   90.00
_cell.angle_beta   90.00
_cell.angle_gamma   90.00
#
_symmetry.space_group_name_H-M   'P 1'
#
loop_
_entity.id
_entity.type
_entity.pdbx_description
1 polymer ?
#
loop_
_entity_poly.entity_id
_entity_poly.type
_entity_poly.pdbx_seq_one_letter_code
_entity_poly.pdbx_strand_id
1 'polypeptide(L)'
;MLIDSLDVQFRGHRTLVINSVELALCRFSLLESVCLYKGKNVLVIQEGQEVSLGNPLLFRRRWDVIFRVKDAFELQMLATFVANAPKPVRIFWSCVGLGDIPRGLWSRWQGQDVSLLGCSDGVTGCEWETILFPLAYPFDKVERTLASRGSGLVAKCKELKEHWGELVDAKAAVAWVSQTNTIHWYDPAEHVYDAPLYTKAEAVILLQSLAKWLS
;
A
#
# COMPACT_ATOMS: atom_id res chain seq x y z
N MET A 1 13.48 -1.55 24.56
CA MET A 1 13.29 -1.48 23.10
C MET A 1 11.78 -1.46 22.89
N LEU A 2 11.20 -0.30 22.58
CA LEU A 2 9.75 -0.02 22.68
C LEU A 2 9.01 -0.12 21.34
N ILE A 3 9.71 -0.57 20.29
CA ILE A 3 9.14 -0.82 18.97
C ILE A 3 9.08 -2.33 18.80
N ASP A 4 7.88 -2.90 18.93
CA ASP A 4 7.64 -4.33 18.72
C ASP A 4 7.61 -4.65 17.22
N SER A 5 8.01 -5.86 16.84
CA SER A 5 7.85 -6.38 15.47
C SER A 5 6.37 -6.47 15.11
N LEU A 6 5.99 -6.00 13.92
CA LEU A 6 4.61 -6.13 13.42
C LEU A 6 4.43 -7.39 12.56
N ASP A 7 3.61 -8.33 13.02
CA ASP A 7 3.02 -9.36 12.14
C ASP A 7 1.82 -8.75 11.40
N VAL A 8 2.02 -8.39 10.12
CA VAL A 8 1.01 -7.65 9.36
C VAL A 8 -0.11 -8.57 8.91
N GLN A 9 -1.26 -8.49 9.58
CA GLN A 9 -2.49 -9.13 9.11
C GLN A 9 -3.12 -8.30 7.99
N PHE A 10 -3.16 -8.85 6.78
CA PHE A 10 -3.74 -8.15 5.62
C PHE A 10 -5.22 -8.46 5.40
N ARG A 11 -5.71 -9.63 5.85
CA ARG A 11 -7.08 -10.07 5.57
C ARG A 11 -8.08 -9.29 6.43
N GLY A 12 -9.06 -8.68 5.78
CA GLY A 12 -10.08 -7.84 6.42
C GLY A 12 -9.55 -6.48 6.88
N HIS A 13 -8.27 -6.19 6.59
CA HIS A 13 -7.59 -4.99 7.01
C HIS A 13 -7.33 -4.05 5.85
N ARG A 14 -7.05 -2.79 6.21
CA ARG A 14 -6.84 -1.70 5.26
C ARG A 14 -5.46 -1.11 5.43
N THR A 15 -4.56 -1.49 4.53
CA THR A 15 -3.13 -1.19 4.64
C THR A 15 -2.69 -0.31 3.48
N LEU A 16 -1.98 0.77 3.79
CA LEU A 16 -1.30 1.60 2.80
C LEU A 16 0.17 1.22 2.72
N VAL A 17 0.69 1.05 1.52
CA VAL A 17 2.12 0.92 1.24
C VAL A 17 2.60 2.20 0.58
N ILE A 18 3.59 2.84 1.18
CA ILE A 18 4.14 4.10 0.68
C ILE A 18 5.27 3.84 -0.32
N ASN A 19 5.24 4.54 -1.45
CA ASN A 19 6.32 4.64 -2.43
C ASN A 19 6.90 3.32 -2.96
N SER A 20 6.12 2.24 -2.99
CA SER A 20 6.53 1.01 -3.67
C SER A 20 5.34 0.17 -4.11
N VAL A 21 5.05 0.22 -5.42
CA VAL A 21 4.03 -0.61 -6.05
C VAL A 21 4.45 -2.07 -6.03
N GLU A 22 5.75 -2.34 -6.18
CA GLU A 22 6.36 -3.67 -6.13
C GLU A 22 6.11 -4.32 -4.78
N LEU A 23 6.46 -3.64 -3.68
CA LEU A 23 6.21 -4.14 -2.33
C LEU A 23 4.70 -4.31 -2.10
N ALA A 24 3.88 -3.36 -2.54
CA ALA A 24 2.43 -3.49 -2.44
C ALA A 24 1.93 -4.75 -3.17
N LEU A 25 2.39 -5.02 -4.39
CA LEU A 25 2.00 -6.20 -5.16
C LEU A 25 2.49 -7.50 -4.52
N CYS A 26 3.68 -7.52 -3.92
CA CYS A 26 4.17 -8.65 -3.13
C CYS A 26 3.24 -8.91 -1.93
N ARG A 27 2.88 -7.87 -1.18
CA ARG A 27 1.93 -8.00 -0.05
C ARG A 27 0.54 -8.43 -0.51
N PHE A 28 0.08 -7.97 -1.66
CA PHE A 28 -1.17 -8.43 -2.26
C PHE A 28 -1.13 -9.93 -2.60
N SER A 29 0.01 -10.47 -3.06
CA SER A 29 0.18 -11.91 -3.30
C SER A 29 0.13 -12.75 -2.03
N LEU A 30 0.63 -12.22 -0.92
CA LEU A 30 0.48 -12.86 0.38
C LEU A 30 -0.98 -12.93 0.80
N LEU A 31 -1.70 -11.83 0.64
CA LEU A 31 -3.13 -11.75 0.91
C LEU A 31 -3.94 -12.75 0.06
N GLU A 32 -3.57 -12.96 -1.21
CA GLU A 32 -4.16 -14.02 -2.03
C GLU A 32 -3.93 -15.41 -1.43
N SER A 33 -2.70 -15.69 -1.01
CA SER A 33 -2.26 -16.97 -0.44
C SER A 33 -2.97 -17.27 0.89
N VAL A 34 -3.08 -16.28 1.79
CA VAL A 34 -3.81 -16.37 3.07
C VAL A 34 -5.29 -16.68 2.85
N CYS A 35 -5.87 -16.16 1.77
CA CYS A 35 -7.24 -16.43 1.37
C CYS A 35 -7.39 -17.71 0.51
N LEU A 36 -6.33 -18.54 0.40
CA LEU A 36 -6.29 -19.77 -0.40
C LEU A 36 -6.74 -19.55 -1.85
N TYR A 37 -6.42 -18.39 -2.42
CA TYR A 37 -6.83 -17.96 -3.76
C TYR A 37 -8.35 -17.90 -4.01
N LYS A 38 -9.17 -18.05 -2.95
CA LYS A 38 -10.62 -17.85 -3.04
C LYS A 38 -10.95 -16.35 -3.08
N GLY A 39 -12.13 -16.02 -3.60
CA GLY A 39 -12.65 -14.66 -3.61
C GLY A 39 -12.41 -13.89 -4.92
N LYS A 40 -12.39 -12.56 -4.83
CA LYS A 40 -12.24 -11.66 -5.98
C LYS A 40 -11.12 -10.65 -5.81
N ASN A 41 -10.30 -10.52 -6.85
CA ASN A 41 -9.23 -9.53 -6.98
C ASN A 41 -9.73 -8.33 -7.78
N VAL A 42 -9.71 -7.16 -7.15
CA VAL A 42 -10.18 -5.91 -7.75
C VAL A 42 -9.03 -4.92 -7.82
N LEU A 43 -8.72 -4.43 -9.01
CA LEU A 43 -7.83 -3.28 -9.19
C LEU A 43 -8.66 -2.01 -9.31
N VAL A 44 -8.30 -0.99 -8.55
CA VAL A 44 -8.89 0.34 -8.65
C VAL A 44 -7.79 1.32 -9.05
N ILE A 45 -8.00 1.98 -10.19
CA ILE A 45 -7.14 3.05 -10.69
C ILE A 45 -7.98 4.31 -10.66
N GLN A 46 -7.64 5.26 -9.80
CA GLN A 46 -8.27 6.56 -9.81
C GLN A 46 -7.66 7.39 -10.96
N GLU A 47 -8.47 8.15 -11.69
CA GLU A 47 -8.03 9.03 -12.78
C GLU A 47 -8.08 10.49 -12.30
N GLY A 48 -7.04 11.29 -12.56
CA GLY A 48 -7.08 12.71 -12.15
C GLY A 48 -5.81 13.54 -12.30
N GLN A 49 -4.66 12.95 -12.62
CA GLN A 49 -3.48 13.66 -13.11
C GLN A 49 -2.78 12.79 -14.15
N GLU A 50 -1.85 13.38 -14.93
CA GLU A 50 -0.97 12.70 -15.90
C GLU A 50 0.00 11.69 -15.24
N VAL A 51 -0.40 11.09 -14.13
CA VAL A 51 0.29 9.97 -13.50
C VAL A 51 0.07 8.77 -14.40
N SER A 52 1.15 8.42 -15.08
CA SER A 52 1.29 7.32 -16.02
C SER A 52 0.29 6.19 -15.79
N LEU A 53 -0.53 5.90 -16.80
CA LEU A 53 -0.67 4.52 -17.23
C LEU A 53 0.73 3.91 -17.25
N GLY A 54 1.20 3.13 -16.32
CA GLY A 54 0.66 2.48 -15.14
C GLY A 54 1.72 1.43 -14.89
N ASN A 55 2.23 1.30 -13.67
CA ASN A 55 3.33 0.37 -13.41
C ASN A 55 2.96 -0.98 -14.06
N PRO A 56 3.70 -1.46 -15.08
CA PRO A 56 3.27 -2.58 -15.91
C PRO A 56 3.02 -3.85 -15.10
N LEU A 57 3.64 -3.92 -13.91
CA LEU A 57 3.41 -4.95 -12.91
C LEU A 57 1.94 -5.08 -12.48
N LEU A 58 1.20 -3.97 -12.44
CA LEU A 58 -0.24 -3.98 -12.17
C LEU A 58 -0.97 -4.79 -13.24
N PHE A 59 -0.72 -4.53 -14.52
CA PHE A 59 -1.45 -5.17 -15.62
C PHE A 59 -1.00 -6.60 -15.92
N ARG A 60 0.19 -7.02 -15.45
CA ARG A 60 0.60 -8.43 -15.53
C ARG A 60 -0.15 -9.33 -14.56
N ARG A 61 -0.71 -8.76 -13.49
CA ARG A 61 -1.47 -9.55 -12.52
C ARG A 61 -2.85 -9.90 -13.09
N ARG A 62 -3.33 -11.09 -12.76
CA ARG A 62 -4.69 -11.51 -13.06
C ARG A 62 -5.67 -10.87 -12.07
N TRP A 63 -6.35 -9.81 -12.52
CA TRP A 63 -7.48 -9.21 -11.82
C TRP A 63 -8.78 -9.87 -12.26
N ASP A 64 -9.73 -10.03 -11.34
CA ASP A 64 -11.09 -10.41 -11.72
C ASP A 64 -11.83 -9.22 -12.33
N VAL A 65 -11.60 -8.01 -11.79
CA VAL A 65 -12.22 -6.77 -12.26
C VAL A 65 -11.25 -5.60 -12.09
N ILE A 66 -11.27 -4.68 -13.05
CA ILE A 66 -10.52 -3.41 -13.01
C ILE A 66 -11.53 -2.26 -13.07
N PHE A 67 -11.51 -1.39 -12.07
CA PHE A 67 -12.26 -0.13 -12.07
C PHE A 67 -11.30 1.03 -12.34
N ARG A 68 -11.60 1.79 -13.39
CA ARG A 68 -10.99 3.09 -13.64
C ARG A 68 -11.95 4.15 -13.14
N VAL A 69 -11.64 4.77 -12.02
CA VAL A 69 -12.53 5.66 -11.31
C VAL A 69 -12.19 7.10 -11.67
N LYS A 70 -13.10 7.74 -12.42
CA LYS A 70 -13.00 9.16 -12.75
C LYS A 70 -14.02 9.97 -11.97
N ASP A 71 -15.26 9.48 -11.92
CA ASP A 71 -16.41 10.21 -11.39
C ASP A 71 -17.16 9.39 -10.31
N ALA A 72 -18.18 10.00 -9.74
CA ALA A 72 -19.00 9.39 -8.69
C ALA A 72 -19.75 8.12 -9.15
N PHE A 73 -20.00 7.98 -10.45
CA PHE A 73 -20.68 6.81 -11.01
C PHE A 73 -19.80 5.56 -10.89
N GLU A 74 -18.52 5.62 -11.25
CA GLU A 74 -17.61 4.47 -11.14
C GLU A 74 -17.38 4.09 -9.67
N LEU A 75 -17.32 5.08 -8.77
CA LEU A 75 -17.29 4.83 -7.33
C LEU A 75 -18.52 4.04 -6.86
N GLN A 76 -19.71 4.40 -7.36
CA GLN A 76 -20.94 3.67 -7.04
C GLN A 76 -20.95 2.26 -7.64
N MET A 77 -20.48 2.08 -8.87
CA MET A 77 -20.35 0.75 -9.48
C MET A 77 -19.39 -0.15 -8.68
N LEU A 78 -18.23 0.38 -8.28
CA LEU A 78 -17.27 -0.31 -7.43
C LEU A 78 -17.91 -0.71 -6.10
N ALA A 79 -18.62 0.21 -5.44
CA ALA A 79 -19.31 -0.07 -4.18
C ALA A 79 -20.30 -1.23 -4.33
N THR A 80 -21.13 -1.19 -5.37
CA THR A 80 -22.14 -2.20 -5.66
C THR A 80 -21.49 -3.54 -5.98
N PHE A 81 -20.42 -3.56 -6.79
CA PHE A 81 -19.69 -4.78 -7.09
C PHE A 81 -19.11 -5.43 -5.83
N VAL A 82 -18.38 -4.65 -5.02
CA VAL A 82 -17.75 -5.16 -3.79
C VAL A 82 -18.79 -5.69 -2.81
N ALA A 83 -19.94 -5.02 -2.69
CA ALA A 83 -21.02 -5.46 -1.81
C ALA A 83 -21.63 -6.81 -2.23
N ASN A 84 -21.75 -7.07 -3.54
CA ASN A 84 -22.40 -8.28 -4.07
C ASN A 84 -21.43 -9.40 -4.46
N ALA A 85 -20.13 -9.13 -4.52
CA ALA A 85 -19.12 -10.12 -4.90
C ALA A 85 -18.98 -11.23 -3.82
N PRO A 86 -18.74 -12.49 -4.23
CA PRO A 86 -18.39 -13.56 -3.30
C PRO A 86 -17.14 -13.20 -2.50
N LYS A 87 -17.22 -13.34 -1.17
CA LYS A 87 -16.13 -13.01 -0.26
C LYS A 87 -15.08 -14.13 -0.20
N PRO A 88 -13.80 -13.83 0.08
CA PRO A 88 -13.23 -12.50 0.38
C PRO A 88 -13.09 -11.61 -0.86
N VAL A 89 -13.15 -10.29 -0.70
CA VAL A 89 -12.80 -9.34 -1.77
C VAL A 89 -11.49 -8.65 -1.42
N ARG A 90 -10.55 -8.64 -2.34
CA ARG A 90 -9.23 -8.03 -2.19
C ARG A 90 -9.11 -6.88 -3.17
N ILE A 91 -8.97 -5.67 -2.66
CA ILE A 91 -8.94 -4.44 -3.47
C ILE A 91 -7.52 -3.89 -3.43
N PHE A 92 -6.89 -3.76 -4.60
CA PHE A 92 -5.67 -2.98 -4.77
C PHE A 92 -6.07 -1.60 -5.27
N TRP A 93 -5.79 -0.57 -4.48
CA TRP A 93 -6.10 0.82 -4.84
C TRP A 93 -4.82 1.58 -5.15
N SER A 94 -4.66 1.97 -6.42
CA SER A 94 -3.58 2.85 -6.85
C SER A 94 -3.92 4.30 -6.50
N CYS A 95 -3.34 4.82 -5.43
CA CYS A 95 -3.48 6.20 -4.93
C CYS A 95 -2.31 7.11 -5.36
N VAL A 96 -1.53 6.74 -6.38
CA VAL A 96 -0.37 7.53 -6.82
C VAL A 96 -0.86 8.87 -7.36
N GLY A 97 -0.42 9.97 -6.73
CA GLY A 97 -0.75 11.34 -7.13
C GLY A 97 -2.22 11.74 -7.00
N LEU A 98 -3.05 10.97 -6.29
CA LEU A 98 -4.50 11.19 -6.21
C LEU A 98 -5.03 11.24 -4.79
N GLY A 99 -6.18 11.91 -4.67
CA GLY A 99 -6.86 12.15 -3.40
C GLY A 99 -7.31 10.87 -2.70
N ASP A 100 -7.65 11.04 -1.43
CA ASP A 100 -8.10 10.00 -0.52
C ASP A 100 -9.29 9.17 -1.04
N ILE A 101 -9.32 7.88 -0.72
CA ILE A 101 -10.48 7.00 -0.87
C ILE A 101 -11.69 7.66 -0.17
N PRO A 102 -12.81 7.88 -0.88
CA PRO A 102 -13.98 8.54 -0.30
C PRO A 102 -14.45 7.82 0.96
N ARG A 103 -14.64 8.57 2.07
CA ARG A 103 -15.10 8.02 3.36
C ARG A 103 -16.35 7.16 3.24
N GLY A 104 -17.28 7.55 2.36
CA GLY A 104 -18.50 6.78 2.11
C GLY A 104 -18.24 5.36 1.59
N LEU A 105 -17.20 5.13 0.79
CA LEU A 105 -16.79 3.77 0.39
C LEU A 105 -16.12 3.04 1.54
N TRP A 106 -15.23 3.74 2.25
CA TRP A 106 -14.49 3.20 3.38
C TRP A 106 -15.42 2.58 4.43
N SER A 107 -16.43 3.35 4.87
CA SER A 107 -17.43 2.91 5.86
C SER A 107 -18.27 1.75 5.35
N ARG A 108 -18.63 1.71 4.06
CA ARG A 108 -19.43 0.61 3.49
C ARG A 108 -18.71 -0.74 3.54
N TRP A 109 -17.38 -0.75 3.50
CA TRP A 109 -16.60 -1.98 3.55
C TRP A 109 -16.22 -2.41 4.97
N GLN A 110 -16.55 -1.59 5.97
CA GLN A 110 -16.26 -1.91 7.36
C GLN A 110 -17.04 -3.13 7.84
N GLY A 111 -16.37 -4.05 8.54
CA GLY A 111 -16.99 -5.28 9.07
C GLY A 111 -17.29 -6.35 8.02
N GLN A 112 -16.88 -6.15 6.76
CA GLN A 112 -16.95 -7.18 5.72
C GLN A 112 -15.59 -7.87 5.56
N ASP A 113 -15.56 -9.07 4.98
CA ASP A 113 -14.32 -9.74 4.55
C ASP A 113 -13.80 -9.09 3.25
N VAL A 114 -13.46 -7.80 3.37
CA VAL A 114 -12.91 -6.93 2.33
C VAL A 114 -11.56 -6.44 2.82
N SER A 115 -10.52 -6.78 2.07
CA SER A 115 -9.15 -6.37 2.35
C SER A 115 -8.76 -5.29 1.35
N LEU A 116 -8.19 -4.19 1.82
CA LEU A 116 -7.85 -3.04 0.98
C LEU A 116 -6.35 -2.76 1.10
N LEU A 117 -5.64 -2.81 -0.02
CA LEU A 117 -4.24 -2.45 -0.10
C LEU A 117 -4.09 -1.20 -0.96
N GLY A 118 -3.70 -0.09 -0.35
CA GLY A 118 -3.37 1.15 -1.04
C GLY A 118 -1.90 1.20 -1.44
N CYS A 119 -1.61 1.87 -2.56
CA CYS A 119 -0.26 2.27 -2.91
C CYS A 119 -0.24 3.76 -3.26
N SER A 120 0.51 4.58 -2.52
CA SER A 120 0.61 6.03 -2.73
C SER A 120 2.06 6.50 -2.72
N ASP A 121 2.35 7.58 -3.43
CA ASP A 121 3.64 8.27 -3.46
C ASP A 121 3.82 9.29 -2.31
N GLY A 122 2.77 9.56 -1.53
CA GLY A 122 2.78 10.62 -0.54
C GLY A 122 1.87 10.42 0.66
N VAL A 123 1.68 11.52 1.40
CA VAL A 123 0.85 11.58 2.61
C VAL A 123 -0.61 11.60 2.20
N THR A 124 -1.30 10.47 2.33
CA THR A 124 -2.77 10.39 2.20
C THR A 124 -3.42 10.69 3.56
N GLY A 125 -4.52 11.45 3.57
CA GLY A 125 -5.33 11.75 4.76
C GLY A 125 -6.34 10.66 5.13
N CYS A 126 -6.44 9.60 4.32
CA CYS A 126 -7.32 8.45 4.54
C CYS A 126 -7.15 7.76 5.91
N GLU A 127 -8.22 7.14 6.38
CA GLU A 127 -8.33 6.40 7.65
C GLU A 127 -7.67 5.01 7.62
N TRP A 128 -6.55 4.86 6.91
CA TRP A 128 -5.78 3.61 6.85
C TRP A 128 -5.54 3.03 8.25
N GLU A 129 -5.74 1.72 8.38
CA GLU A 129 -5.54 1.00 9.64
C GLU A 129 -4.06 0.73 9.87
N THR A 130 -3.31 0.54 8.78
CA THR A 130 -1.87 0.34 8.82
C THR A 130 -1.20 1.12 7.69
N ILE A 131 -0.06 1.74 7.97
CA ILE A 131 0.80 2.36 6.96
C ILE A 131 2.17 1.71 7.04
N LEU A 132 2.65 1.20 5.90
CA LEU A 132 3.97 0.62 5.75
C LEU A 132 4.86 1.61 4.99
N PHE A 133 5.91 2.08 5.66
CA PHE A 133 6.95 2.89 5.03
C PHE A 133 8.02 1.96 4.44
N PRO A 134 8.59 2.28 3.25
CA PRO A 134 9.61 1.44 2.64
C PRO A 134 10.94 1.54 3.41
N LEU A 135 11.85 0.60 3.12
CA LEU A 135 13.19 0.63 3.70
C LEU A 135 13.90 1.96 3.39
N ALA A 136 14.60 2.51 4.37
CA ALA A 136 15.35 3.76 4.24
C ALA A 136 14.51 4.97 3.74
N TYR A 137 13.20 4.95 3.99
CA TYR A 137 12.34 6.08 3.65
C TYR A 137 12.74 7.34 4.45
N PRO A 138 12.82 8.55 3.85
CA PRO A 138 13.31 9.73 4.56
C PRO A 138 12.51 10.00 5.85
N PHE A 139 13.19 10.11 6.98
CA PHE A 139 12.54 10.30 8.29
C PHE A 139 11.61 11.51 8.31
N ASP A 140 12.01 12.64 7.72
CA ASP A 140 11.19 13.85 7.65
C ASP A 140 9.86 13.62 6.92
N LYS A 141 9.80 12.64 6.00
CA LYS A 141 8.56 12.24 5.33
C LYS A 141 7.73 11.31 6.21
N VAL A 142 8.35 10.40 6.95
CA VAL A 142 7.66 9.58 7.97
C VAL A 142 7.00 10.49 9.01
N GLU A 143 7.79 11.40 9.60
CA GLU A 143 7.33 12.34 10.62
C GLU A 143 6.17 13.19 10.12
N ARG A 144 6.27 13.77 8.91
CA ARG A 144 5.17 14.53 8.30
C ARG A 144 3.91 13.69 8.07
N THR A 145 4.06 12.43 7.66
CA THR A 145 2.94 11.52 7.42
C THR A 145 2.21 11.17 8.71
N LEU A 146 2.95 10.97 9.80
CA LEU A 146 2.39 10.57 11.09
C LEU A 146 1.89 11.78 11.90
N ALA A 147 2.56 12.93 11.81
CA ALA A 147 2.17 14.15 12.51
C ALA A 147 0.78 14.66 12.08
N SER A 148 0.40 14.48 10.82
CA SER A 148 -0.93 14.84 10.31
C SER A 148 -2.06 13.98 10.91
N ARG A 149 -1.72 12.87 11.59
CA ARG A 149 -2.69 11.90 12.15
C ARG A 149 -2.94 12.06 13.65
N GLY A 150 -2.18 12.91 14.34
CA GLY A 150 -2.46 13.28 15.73
C GLY A 150 -1.25 13.74 16.55
N SER A 151 -1.48 14.57 17.56
CA SER A 151 -0.45 15.15 18.43
C SER A 151 0.38 14.12 19.21
N GLY A 152 -0.23 12.98 19.58
CA GLY A 152 0.46 11.88 20.27
C GLY A 152 1.54 11.18 19.42
N LEU A 153 1.44 11.27 18.08
CA LEU A 153 2.44 10.67 17.19
C LEU A 153 3.70 11.52 17.07
N VAL A 154 3.62 12.84 17.27
CA VAL A 154 4.78 13.73 17.23
C VAL A 154 5.81 13.34 18.30
N ALA A 155 5.34 13.03 19.51
CA ALA A 155 6.23 12.56 20.58
C ALA A 155 6.88 11.21 20.25
N LYS A 156 6.12 10.26 19.70
CA LYS A 156 6.64 8.95 19.27
C LYS A 156 7.62 9.07 18.10
N CYS A 157 7.41 10.00 17.19
CA CYS A 157 8.36 10.28 16.11
C CYS A 157 9.70 10.79 16.67
N LYS A 158 9.70 11.63 17.70
CA LYS A 158 10.95 12.09 18.33
C LYS A 158 11.76 10.92 18.89
N GLU A 159 11.12 10.00 19.60
CA GLU A 159 11.75 8.78 20.10
C GLU A 159 12.25 7.88 18.95
N LEU A 160 11.43 7.69 17.90
CA LEU A 160 11.83 6.96 16.69
C LEU A 160 13.08 7.56 16.03
N LYS A 161 13.21 8.90 16.04
CA LYS A 161 14.34 9.60 15.43
C LYS A 161 15.68 9.22 16.06
N GLU A 162 15.69 9.01 17.38
CA GLU A 162 16.89 8.61 18.12
C GLU A 162 17.39 7.22 17.71
N HIS A 163 16.48 6.33 17.31
CA HIS A 163 16.76 4.96 16.87
C HIS A 163 16.79 4.78 15.35
N TRP A 164 16.64 5.86 14.57
CA TRP A 164 16.47 5.76 13.13
C TRP A 164 17.68 5.15 12.42
N GLY A 165 18.90 5.51 12.86
CA GLY A 165 20.14 4.94 12.32
C GLY A 165 20.23 3.43 12.53
N GLU A 166 19.90 2.96 13.74
CA GLU A 166 19.92 1.54 14.10
C GLU A 166 18.95 0.72 13.23
N LEU A 167 17.74 1.26 12.97
CA LEU A 167 16.75 0.62 12.11
C LEU A 167 17.22 0.50 10.66
N VAL A 168 17.85 1.56 10.12
CA VAL A 168 18.40 1.56 8.76
C VAL A 168 19.53 0.53 8.63
N ASP A 169 20.45 0.49 9.61
CA ASP A 169 21.57 -0.45 9.63
C ASP A 169 21.08 -1.91 9.76
N ALA A 170 20.03 -2.14 10.56
CA ALA A 170 19.37 -3.43 10.71
C ALA A 170 18.53 -3.86 9.50
N LYS A 171 18.42 -3.01 8.46
CA LYS A 171 17.53 -3.21 7.30
C LYS A 171 16.05 -3.36 7.67
N ALA A 172 15.64 -2.76 8.79
CA ALA A 172 14.25 -2.71 9.21
C ALA A 172 13.55 -1.48 8.62
N ALA A 173 12.27 -1.62 8.28
CA ALA A 173 11.43 -0.47 7.97
C ALA A 173 10.37 -0.26 9.05
N VAL A 174 9.61 0.82 8.89
CA VAL A 174 8.66 1.29 9.92
C VAL A 174 7.23 1.13 9.45
N ALA A 175 6.38 0.72 10.38
CA ALA A 175 4.94 0.65 10.21
C ALA A 175 4.22 1.47 11.29
N TRP A 176 3.06 2.01 10.96
CA TRP A 176 2.14 2.61 11.93
C TRP A 176 0.82 1.87 11.93
N VAL A 177 0.23 1.68 13.11
CA VAL A 177 -1.06 0.99 13.32
C VAL A 177 -2.04 1.94 14.01
N SER A 178 -3.19 2.15 13.39
CA SER A 178 -4.22 3.10 13.83
C SER A 178 -4.89 2.68 15.14
N GLN A 179 -5.23 1.40 15.29
CA GLN A 179 -6.01 0.88 16.43
C GLN A 179 -5.34 1.15 17.79
N THR A 180 -4.03 0.94 17.86
CA THR A 180 -3.19 1.16 19.04
C THR A 180 -2.48 2.51 19.00
N ASN A 181 -2.55 3.20 17.87
CA ASN A 181 -1.79 4.41 17.56
C ASN A 181 -0.28 4.26 17.85
N THR A 182 0.30 3.11 17.48
CA THR A 182 1.70 2.74 17.75
C THR A 182 2.53 2.69 16.47
N ILE A 183 3.84 2.82 16.64
CA ILE A 183 4.84 2.69 15.59
C ILE A 183 5.58 1.37 15.85
N HIS A 184 5.75 0.59 14.79
CA HIS A 184 6.38 -0.72 14.81
C HIS A 184 7.52 -0.76 13.79
N TRP A 185 8.44 -1.69 13.95
CA TRP A 185 9.37 -2.05 12.90
C TRP A 185 8.89 -3.35 12.25
N TYR A 186 9.26 -3.54 11.00
CA TYR A 186 9.03 -4.78 10.28
C TYR A 186 10.19 -5.01 9.31
N ASP A 187 10.45 -6.27 8.95
CA ASP A 187 11.40 -6.59 7.90
C ASP A 187 10.68 -6.49 6.53
N PRO A 188 11.09 -5.57 5.64
CA PRO A 188 10.49 -5.42 4.32
C PRO A 188 10.70 -6.64 3.42
N ALA A 189 11.79 -7.39 3.64
CA ALA A 189 12.12 -8.61 2.91
C ALA A 189 11.32 -9.81 3.41
N GLU A 190 10.80 -9.75 4.63
CA GLU A 190 9.93 -10.77 5.18
C GLU A 190 8.70 -10.92 4.28
N HIS A 191 8.53 -12.12 3.73
CA HIS A 191 7.47 -12.48 2.80
C HIS A 191 7.56 -11.87 1.38
N VAL A 192 8.73 -11.39 0.95
CA VAL A 192 8.98 -11.12 -0.48
C VAL A 192 9.23 -12.46 -1.17
N TYR A 193 8.30 -12.89 -2.03
CA TYR A 193 8.52 -14.07 -2.87
C TYR A 193 9.61 -13.77 -3.91
N ASP A 194 10.52 -14.73 -4.13
CA ASP A 194 11.63 -14.69 -5.11
C ASP A 194 11.18 -14.63 -6.60
N ALA A 195 9.91 -14.35 -6.88
CA ALA A 195 9.44 -14.21 -8.24
C ALA A 195 10.03 -12.92 -8.86
N PRO A 196 10.76 -13.01 -9.98
CA PRO A 196 11.38 -11.84 -10.59
C PRO A 196 10.30 -10.84 -11.01
N LEU A 197 10.37 -9.63 -10.45
CA LEU A 197 9.41 -8.55 -10.71
C LEU A 197 9.34 -8.18 -12.21
N TYR A 198 10.49 -8.20 -12.90
CA TYR A 198 10.57 -7.96 -14.33
C TYR A 198 11.06 -9.22 -15.06
N THR A 199 10.53 -9.47 -16.26
CA THR A 199 11.20 -10.40 -17.17
C THR A 199 12.55 -9.82 -17.58
N LYS A 200 13.49 -10.68 -18.03
CA LYS A 200 14.80 -10.23 -18.51
C LYS A 200 14.68 -9.17 -19.62
N ALA A 201 13.73 -9.33 -20.53
CA ALA A 201 13.49 -8.37 -21.62
C ALA A 201 13.06 -6.99 -21.11
N GLU A 202 12.19 -6.96 -20.11
CA GLU A 202 11.68 -5.70 -19.55
C GLU A 202 12.71 -5.03 -18.65
N ALA A 203 13.50 -5.81 -17.89
CA ALA A 203 14.63 -5.29 -17.15
C ALA A 203 15.62 -4.60 -18.11
N VAL A 204 15.89 -5.21 -19.27
CA VAL A 204 16.75 -4.60 -20.31
C VAL A 204 16.15 -3.29 -20.83
N ILE A 205 14.86 -3.25 -21.17
CA ILE A 205 14.19 -2.03 -21.65
C ILE A 205 14.21 -0.92 -20.59
N LEU A 206 13.95 -1.27 -19.33
CA LEU A 206 13.94 -0.33 -18.21
C LEU A 206 15.35 0.24 -17.96
N LEU A 207 16.36 -0.61 -17.95
CA LEU A 207 17.77 -0.21 -17.83
C LEU A 207 18.22 0.67 -19.01
N GLN A 208 17.82 0.33 -20.24
CA GLN A 208 18.11 1.15 -21.42
C GLN A 208 17.44 2.53 -21.35
N SER A 209 16.22 2.60 -20.84
CA SER A 209 15.48 3.86 -20.69
C SER A 209 16.12 4.73 -19.60
N LEU A 210 16.54 4.14 -18.48
CA LEU A 210 17.30 4.83 -17.43
C LEU A 210 18.66 5.33 -17.95
N ALA A 211 19.39 4.52 -18.71
CA ALA A 211 20.67 4.90 -19.29
C ALA A 211 20.54 6.11 -20.22
N LYS A 212 19.47 6.19 -21.02
CA LYS A 212 19.16 7.36 -21.87
C LYS A 212 18.76 8.60 -21.08
N TRP A 213 18.18 8.43 -19.89
CA TRP A 213 17.76 9.56 -19.06
C TRP A 213 18.94 10.18 -18.29
N LEU A 214 19.98 9.38 -18.05
CA LEU A 214 21.22 9.79 -17.37
C LEU A 214 22.29 10.37 -18.31
N SER A 215 22.10 10.27 -19.63
CA SER A 215 22.97 10.82 -20.68
C SER A 215 22.46 12.16 -21.19
#